data_AF-A0A843GQK0-F1
#
_entry.id   AF-A0A843GQK0-F1
#
_cell.length_a   1.000
_cell.length_b   1.000
_cell.length_c   1.000
_cell.angle_alpha   90.00
_cell.angle_beta   90.00
_cell.angle_gamma   90.00
#
_symmetry.space_group_name_H-M   'P 1'
#
loop_
_entity.id
_entity.type
_entity.pdbx_description
1 polymer ?
#
loop_
_entity_poly.entity_id
_entity_poly.type
_entity_poly.pdbx_seq_one_letter_code
_entity_poly.pdbx_strand_id
1 'polypeptide(L)'
;MQITLPNGQVIEKVEPTQQNVVKIKTNTQLQQEDAEVRRKLSDLPDLTNVNIISQVLCYNLYGLSLQDISTVTKISLENIQTIVMSQDFADYKKKMLASIKELDEGDVRNYLSKASKRAAEKVVDIMQNCANPKFSLLAAQDILDRSGQRPVDVVEHKMKVDNELRILYITKNDNEKKQLENIKPVDAEYEEV
;
A
#
# COMPACT_ATOMS: atom_id res chain seq x y z
N MET A 1 -39.47 -39.76 29.88
CA MET A 1 -39.26 -40.67 31.04
C MET A 1 -38.91 -39.81 32.24
N GLN A 2 -39.78 -39.77 33.24
CA GLN A 2 -39.55 -39.02 34.48
C GLN A 2 -38.79 -39.91 35.46
N ILE A 3 -37.74 -39.37 36.09
CA ILE A 3 -37.00 -40.05 37.16
C ILE A 3 -37.27 -39.24 38.43
N THR A 4 -37.90 -39.86 39.41
CA THR A 4 -38.16 -39.29 40.73
C THR A 4 -37.04 -39.70 41.68
N LEU A 5 -36.45 -38.71 42.37
CA LEU A 5 -35.45 -38.93 43.42
C LEU A 5 -36.12 -39.09 44.80
N PRO A 6 -35.47 -39.70 45.80
CA PRO A 6 -36.05 -40.05 47.11
C PRO A 6 -36.51 -38.87 47.98
N ASN A 7 -36.19 -37.65 47.57
CA ASN A 7 -36.49 -36.37 48.22
C ASN A 7 -37.67 -35.62 47.56
N GLY A 8 -38.43 -36.27 46.68
CA GLY A 8 -39.71 -35.75 46.15
C GLY A 8 -39.59 -34.67 45.07
N GLN A 9 -38.38 -34.31 44.64
CA GLN A 9 -38.19 -33.41 43.51
C GLN A 9 -38.22 -34.19 42.18
N VAL A 10 -39.08 -33.70 41.26
CA VAL A 10 -39.20 -34.22 39.90
C VAL A 10 -38.29 -33.39 39.00
N ILE A 11 -37.26 -34.01 38.41
CA ILE A 11 -36.41 -33.35 37.42
C ILE A 11 -37.01 -33.64 36.04
N GLU A 12 -37.61 -32.62 35.44
CA GLU A 12 -38.09 -32.69 34.07
C GLU A 12 -36.90 -32.58 33.11
N LYS A 13 -36.79 -33.54 32.19
CA LYS A 13 -35.66 -33.62 31.26
C LYS A 13 -35.80 -32.49 30.24
N VAL A 14 -35.10 -31.39 30.45
CA VAL A 14 -35.00 -30.29 29.48
C VAL A 14 -34.30 -30.83 28.23
N GLU A 15 -35.01 -30.87 27.11
CA GLU A 15 -34.40 -31.18 25.82
C GLU A 15 -33.48 -30.02 25.42
N PRO A 16 -32.22 -30.29 25.02
CA PRO A 16 -31.31 -29.22 24.62
C PRO A 16 -31.77 -28.61 23.29
N THR A 17 -32.13 -27.33 23.34
CA THR A 17 -32.45 -26.48 22.19
C THR A 17 -31.31 -26.54 21.15
N GLN A 18 -31.61 -27.06 19.95
CA GLN A 18 -30.67 -27.31 18.85
C GLN A 18 -30.24 -26.03 18.10
N GLN A 19 -29.81 -24.98 18.79
CA GLN A 19 -29.44 -23.71 18.14
C GLN A 19 -28.04 -23.24 18.53
N ASN A 20 -27.06 -24.14 18.35
CA ASN A 20 -25.66 -23.87 17.94
C ASN A 20 -24.77 -25.04 18.38
N VAL A 21 -24.97 -26.21 17.76
CA VAL A 21 -23.98 -27.28 17.85
C VAL A 21 -22.90 -26.97 16.82
N VAL A 22 -21.87 -26.23 17.23
CA VAL A 22 -20.63 -26.14 16.46
C VAL A 22 -20.03 -27.55 16.47
N LYS A 23 -20.11 -28.26 15.35
CA LYS A 23 -19.45 -29.56 15.19
C LYS A 23 -17.94 -29.32 15.22
N ILE A 24 -17.34 -29.53 16.39
CA ILE A 24 -15.89 -29.55 16.54
C ILE A 24 -15.40 -30.80 15.79
N LYS A 25 -14.77 -30.58 14.63
CA LYS A 25 -14.19 -31.65 13.82
C LYS A 25 -13.17 -32.41 14.67
N THR A 26 -13.23 -33.74 14.62
CA THR A 26 -12.30 -34.61 15.35
C THR A 26 -10.92 -34.54 14.68
N ASN A 27 -9.82 -34.69 15.45
CA ASN A 27 -8.44 -34.58 14.92
C ASN A 27 -8.17 -35.42 13.67
N THR A 28 -8.84 -36.57 13.54
CA THR A 28 -8.74 -37.47 12.39
C THR A 28 -9.34 -36.89 11.10
N GLN A 29 -10.43 -36.12 11.20
CA GLN A 29 -11.07 -35.49 10.04
C GLN A 29 -10.26 -34.30 9.54
N LEU A 30 -9.62 -33.55 10.45
CA LEU A 30 -8.70 -32.46 10.09
C LEU A 30 -7.46 -32.98 9.35
N GLN A 31 -6.91 -34.11 9.79
CA GLN A 31 -5.76 -34.75 9.12
C GLN A 31 -6.09 -35.25 7.70
N GLN A 32 -7.33 -35.69 7.46
CA GLN A 32 -7.77 -36.11 6.12
C GLN A 32 -7.95 -34.92 5.18
N GLU A 33 -8.53 -33.83 5.67
CA GLU A 33 -8.71 -32.59 4.91
C GLU A 33 -7.35 -31.93 4.60
N ASP A 34 -6.42 -31.92 5.56
CA ASP A 34 -5.03 -31.48 5.35
C ASP A 34 -4.27 -32.33 4.33
N ALA A 35 -4.60 -33.63 4.20
CA ALA A 35 -4.01 -34.50 3.19
C ALA A 35 -4.58 -34.24 1.79
N GLU A 36 -5.85 -33.83 1.68
CA GLU A 36 -6.48 -33.47 0.40
C GLU A 36 -5.98 -32.12 -0.16
N VAL A 37 -5.61 -31.18 0.70
CA VAL A 37 -5.03 -29.88 0.28
C VAL A 37 -3.60 -30.04 -0.27
N ARG A 38 -2.90 -31.12 0.08
CA ARG A 38 -1.53 -31.36 -0.40
C ARG A 38 -1.53 -31.75 -1.87
N ARG A 39 -0.62 -31.14 -2.65
CA ARG A 39 -0.38 -31.56 -4.03
C ARG A 39 0.08 -33.01 -4.08
N LYS A 40 -0.42 -33.75 -5.07
CA LYS A 40 -0.09 -35.18 -5.24
C LYS A 40 1.38 -35.34 -5.64
N LEU A 41 1.97 -36.46 -5.23
CA LEU A 41 3.37 -36.79 -5.51
C LEU A 41 3.68 -36.84 -7.02
N SER A 42 2.66 -37.11 -7.85
CA SER A 42 2.73 -37.18 -9.30
C SER A 42 2.93 -35.83 -10.00
N ASP A 43 2.58 -34.72 -9.33
CA ASP A 43 2.56 -33.39 -9.94
C ASP A 43 3.85 -32.61 -9.65
N LEU A 44 4.85 -33.27 -9.06
CA LEU A 44 6.12 -32.65 -8.73
C LEU A 44 7.02 -32.57 -9.96
N PRO A 45 7.74 -31.45 -10.13
CA PRO A 45 8.78 -31.36 -11.16
C PRO A 45 9.92 -32.34 -10.83
N ASP A 46 10.38 -33.09 -11.82
CA ASP A 46 11.57 -33.94 -11.69
C ASP A 46 12.82 -33.05 -11.69
N LEU A 47 13.50 -33.01 -10.55
CA LEU A 47 14.68 -32.19 -10.29
C LEU A 47 15.92 -33.09 -10.14
N THR A 48 16.20 -33.93 -11.12
CA THR A 48 17.23 -34.98 -11.06
C THR A 48 18.67 -34.45 -11.12
N ASN A 49 18.89 -33.23 -11.63
CA ASN A 49 20.22 -32.64 -11.85
C ASN A 49 20.56 -31.47 -10.93
N VAL A 50 19.82 -31.30 -9.83
CA VAL A 50 19.98 -30.15 -8.92
C VAL A 50 20.69 -30.56 -7.63
N ASN A 51 21.39 -29.63 -6.99
CA ASN A 51 21.92 -29.82 -5.65
C ASN A 51 20.80 -30.33 -4.70
N ILE A 52 21.11 -31.36 -3.92
CA ILE A 52 20.21 -32.02 -2.97
C ILE A 52 19.55 -30.99 -2.03
N ILE A 53 20.31 -30.02 -1.53
CA ILE A 53 19.77 -28.99 -0.62
C ILE A 53 18.68 -28.18 -1.32
N SER A 54 18.92 -27.80 -2.57
CA SER A 54 17.94 -27.05 -3.36
C SER A 54 16.73 -27.90 -3.72
N GLN A 55 16.91 -29.20 -3.99
CA GLN A 55 15.81 -30.12 -4.25
C GLN A 55 14.92 -30.28 -3.02
N VAL A 56 15.51 -30.51 -1.84
CA VAL A 56 14.80 -30.58 -0.57
C VAL A 56 14.09 -29.26 -0.26
N LEU A 57 14.75 -28.11 -0.50
CA LEU A 57 14.12 -26.80 -0.30
C LEU A 57 12.91 -26.61 -1.22
N CYS A 58 13.05 -26.90 -2.52
CA CYS A 58 11.95 -26.79 -3.48
C CYS A 58 10.74 -27.62 -3.00
N TYR A 59 10.96 -28.89 -2.67
CA TYR A 59 9.87 -29.76 -2.19
C TYR A 59 9.30 -29.31 -0.83
N ASN A 60 10.12 -28.74 0.05
CA ASN A 60 9.65 -28.13 1.29
C ASN A 60 8.77 -26.90 1.01
N LEU A 61 9.15 -26.04 0.06
CA LEU A 61 8.36 -24.89 -0.37
C LEU A 61 7.05 -25.30 -1.07
N TYR A 62 7.04 -26.45 -1.75
CA TYR A 62 5.82 -27.07 -2.28
C TYR A 62 4.90 -27.66 -1.19
N GLY A 63 5.33 -27.68 0.07
CA GLY A 63 4.52 -28.13 1.22
C GLY A 63 4.50 -29.64 1.43
N LEU A 64 5.46 -30.38 0.88
CA LEU A 64 5.56 -31.82 1.10
C LEU A 64 6.11 -32.17 2.48
N SER A 65 5.68 -33.32 2.99
CA SER A 65 6.24 -33.87 4.23
C SER A 65 7.65 -34.41 3.99
N LEU A 66 8.47 -34.48 5.05
CA LEU A 66 9.83 -35.03 4.95
C LEU A 66 9.85 -36.50 4.50
N GLN A 67 8.79 -37.26 4.83
CA GLN A 67 8.62 -38.65 4.40
C GLN A 67 8.36 -38.75 2.90
N ASP A 68 7.55 -37.86 2.35
CA ASP A 68 7.29 -37.80 0.90
C ASP A 68 8.55 -37.39 0.14
N ILE A 69 9.28 -36.40 0.67
CA ILE A 69 10.57 -35.95 0.12
C ILE A 69 11.57 -37.10 0.09
N SER A 70 11.66 -37.90 1.17
CA SER A 70 12.50 -39.10 1.24
C SER A 70 12.15 -40.10 0.14
N THR A 71 10.85 -40.33 -0.07
CA THR A 71 10.34 -41.25 -1.10
C THR A 71 10.69 -40.79 -2.51
N VAL A 72 10.55 -39.50 -2.81
CA VAL A 72 10.84 -38.92 -4.13
C VAL A 72 12.33 -38.84 -4.41
N THR A 73 13.11 -38.35 -3.44
CA THR A 73 14.56 -38.13 -3.60
C THR A 73 15.38 -39.41 -3.44
N LYS A 74 14.78 -40.48 -2.89
CA LYS A 74 15.46 -41.73 -2.51
C LYS A 74 16.59 -41.53 -1.49
N ILE A 75 16.52 -40.46 -0.70
CA ILE A 75 17.45 -40.14 0.39
C ILE A 75 16.80 -40.58 1.71
N SER A 76 17.61 -41.06 2.67
CA SER A 76 17.09 -41.44 3.99
C SER A 76 16.46 -40.25 4.71
N LEU A 77 15.40 -40.52 5.48
CA LEU A 77 14.69 -39.51 6.27
C LEU A 77 15.64 -38.78 7.24
N GLU A 78 16.57 -39.51 7.85
CA GLU A 78 17.57 -38.96 8.77
C GLU A 78 18.45 -37.92 8.08
N ASN A 79 18.95 -38.23 6.88
CA ASN A 79 19.80 -37.30 6.12
C ASN A 79 19.03 -36.04 5.73
N ILE A 80 17.75 -36.17 5.36
CA ILE A 80 16.90 -35.02 5.06
C ILE A 80 16.70 -34.15 6.29
N GLN A 81 16.47 -34.75 7.47
CA GLN A 81 16.37 -34.00 8.72
C GLN A 81 17.68 -33.27 9.04
N THR A 82 18.84 -33.92 8.88
CA THR A 82 20.14 -33.26 9.04
C THR A 82 20.31 -32.09 8.08
N ILE A 83 19.89 -32.24 6.82
CA ILE A 83 19.93 -31.15 5.82
C ILE A 83 19.02 -30.00 6.24
N VAL A 84 17.78 -30.26 6.68
CA VAL A 84 16.84 -29.20 7.08
C VAL A 84 17.33 -28.45 8.32
N MET A 85 18.03 -29.13 9.22
CA MET A 85 18.64 -28.53 10.42
C MET A 85 19.97 -27.82 10.13
N SER A 86 20.52 -27.95 8.91
CA SER A 86 21.81 -27.36 8.58
C SER A 86 21.70 -25.84 8.36
N GLN A 87 22.78 -25.13 8.67
CA GLN A 87 22.87 -23.69 8.43
C GLN A 87 22.77 -23.36 6.93
N ASP A 88 23.36 -24.21 6.08
CA ASP A 88 23.34 -24.03 4.62
C ASP A 88 21.92 -24.00 4.07
N PHE A 89 21.02 -24.86 4.60
CA PHE A 89 19.62 -24.88 4.20
C PHE A 89 18.90 -23.58 4.61
N ALA A 90 19.14 -23.09 5.83
CA ALA A 90 18.55 -21.84 6.32
C ALA A 90 19.03 -20.63 5.51
N ASP A 91 20.32 -20.56 5.20
CA ASP A 91 20.92 -19.49 4.41
C ASP A 91 20.41 -19.52 2.97
N TYR A 92 20.31 -20.71 2.37
CA TYR A 92 19.79 -20.88 1.03
C TYR A 92 18.31 -20.47 0.94
N LYS A 93 17.49 -20.91 1.90
CA LYS A 93 16.08 -20.49 2.03
C LYS A 93 15.95 -18.98 2.15
N LYS A 94 16.79 -18.34 2.97
CA LYS A 94 16.79 -16.88 3.15
C LYS A 94 17.14 -16.15 1.85
N LYS A 95 18.18 -16.59 1.14
CA LYS A 95 18.59 -16.00 -0.15
C LYS A 95 17.52 -16.16 -1.22
N MET A 96 16.90 -17.34 -1.31
CA MET A 96 15.81 -17.58 -2.26
C MET A 96 14.60 -16.67 -2.00
N LEU A 97 14.18 -16.54 -0.73
CA LEU A 97 13.09 -15.63 -0.36
C LEU A 97 13.43 -14.15 -0.60
N ALA A 98 14.69 -13.74 -0.37
CA ALA A 98 15.12 -12.38 -0.68
C ALA A 98 15.06 -12.12 -2.20
N SER A 99 15.52 -13.06 -3.02
CA SER A 99 15.45 -12.95 -4.48
C SER A 99 14.01 -12.85 -5.00
N ILE A 100 13.07 -13.60 -4.41
CA ILE A 100 11.64 -13.47 -4.76
C ILE A 100 11.13 -12.06 -4.46
N LYS A 101 11.46 -11.51 -3.29
CA LYS A 101 11.07 -10.14 -2.93
C LYS A 101 11.67 -9.10 -3.88
N GLU A 102 12.93 -9.25 -4.24
CA GLU A 102 13.60 -8.34 -5.19
C GLU A 102 12.95 -8.38 -6.58
N LEU A 103 12.53 -9.57 -7.03
CA LEU A 103 11.78 -9.74 -8.28
C LEU A 103 10.42 -9.04 -8.22
N ASP A 104 9.66 -9.23 -7.13
CA ASP A 104 8.37 -8.58 -6.94
C ASP A 104 8.51 -7.05 -6.89
N GLU A 105 9.51 -6.52 -6.19
CA GLU A 105 9.80 -5.08 -6.17
C GLU A 105 10.16 -4.55 -7.55
N GLY A 106 10.94 -5.32 -8.33
CA GLY A 106 11.25 -5.02 -9.72
C GLY A 106 10.00 -4.95 -10.60
N ASP A 107 9.09 -5.90 -10.43
CA ASP A 107 7.83 -5.96 -11.17
C ASP A 107 6.91 -4.78 -10.86
N VAL A 108 6.83 -4.36 -9.59
CA VAL A 108 6.09 -3.15 -9.21
C VAL A 108 6.70 -1.91 -9.85
N ARG A 109 8.03 -1.76 -9.84
CA ARG A 109 8.71 -0.63 -10.51
C ARG A 109 8.46 -0.64 -12.01
N ASN A 110 8.53 -1.80 -12.64
CA ASN A 110 8.26 -1.98 -14.06
C ASN A 110 6.81 -1.64 -14.39
N TYR A 111 5.87 -2.06 -13.56
CA TYR A 111 4.45 -1.73 -13.68
C TYR A 111 4.21 -0.23 -13.58
N LEU A 112 4.80 0.44 -12.58
CA LEU A 112 4.71 1.89 -12.42
C LEU A 112 5.32 2.64 -13.61
N SER A 113 6.46 2.19 -14.12
CA SER A 113 7.09 2.79 -15.31
C SER A 113 6.19 2.67 -16.55
N LYS A 114 5.59 1.49 -16.78
CA LYS A 114 4.64 1.27 -17.87
C LYS A 114 3.37 2.11 -17.70
N ALA A 115 2.85 2.22 -16.48
CA ALA A 115 1.69 3.05 -16.18
C ALA A 115 1.97 4.53 -16.42
N SER A 116 3.14 5.03 -16.03
CA SER A 116 3.58 6.41 -16.30
C SER A 116 3.66 6.69 -17.80
N LYS A 117 4.20 5.77 -18.60
CA LYS A 117 4.22 5.90 -20.07
C LYS A 117 2.79 5.98 -20.64
N ARG A 118 1.91 5.07 -20.25
CA ARG A 118 0.50 5.08 -20.69
C ARG A 118 -0.25 6.33 -20.25
N ALA A 119 0.03 6.83 -19.05
CA ALA A 119 -0.55 8.07 -18.56
C ALA A 119 -0.12 9.25 -19.44
N ALA A 120 1.16 9.36 -19.78
CA ALA A 120 1.66 10.38 -20.71
C ALA A 120 1.02 10.28 -22.09
N GLU A 121 0.93 9.07 -22.67
CA GLU A 121 0.23 8.81 -23.94
C GLU A 121 -1.24 9.26 -23.86
N LYS A 122 -1.91 9.00 -22.72
CA LYS A 122 -3.30 9.39 -22.53
C LYS A 122 -3.50 10.90 -22.42
N VAL A 123 -2.55 11.62 -21.81
CA VAL A 123 -2.58 13.09 -21.76
C VAL A 123 -2.45 13.67 -23.18
N VAL A 124 -1.56 13.12 -24.01
CA VAL A 124 -1.43 13.53 -25.43
C VAL A 124 -2.72 13.24 -26.22
N ASP A 125 -3.32 12.07 -26.01
CA ASP A 125 -4.60 11.71 -26.64
C ASP A 125 -5.75 12.65 -26.22
N ILE A 126 -5.84 13.00 -24.93
CA ILE A 126 -6.84 13.97 -24.44
C ILE A 126 -6.59 15.37 -25.05
N MET A 127 -5.33 15.78 -25.18
CA MET A 127 -4.98 17.05 -25.82
C MET A 127 -5.47 17.11 -27.27
N GLN A 128 -5.29 16.04 -28.05
CA GLN A 128 -5.59 16.03 -29.49
C GLN A 128 -7.05 15.69 -29.83
N ASN A 129 -7.66 14.74 -29.11
CA ASN A 129 -8.89 14.09 -29.54
C ASN A 129 -10.09 14.34 -28.61
N CYS A 130 -9.92 15.06 -27.49
CA CYS A 130 -11.02 15.30 -26.56
C CYS A 130 -12.02 16.32 -27.13
N ALA A 131 -13.31 15.97 -27.15
CA ALA A 131 -14.39 16.86 -27.60
C ALA A 131 -14.62 18.07 -26.67
N ASN A 132 -14.17 18.01 -25.41
CA ASN A 132 -14.32 19.10 -24.46
C ASN A 132 -13.06 20.00 -24.47
N PRO A 133 -13.18 21.28 -24.91
CA PRO A 133 -12.04 22.20 -25.01
C PRO A 133 -11.31 22.41 -23.69
N LYS A 134 -12.02 22.36 -22.56
CA LYS A 134 -11.45 22.58 -21.22
C LYS A 134 -10.42 21.50 -20.87
N PHE A 135 -10.71 20.24 -21.16
CA PHE A 135 -9.80 19.13 -20.86
C PHE A 135 -8.63 19.06 -21.84
N SER A 136 -8.84 19.42 -23.10
CA SER A 136 -7.76 19.56 -24.09
C SER A 136 -6.77 20.68 -23.70
N LEU A 137 -7.28 21.86 -23.29
CA LEU A 137 -6.45 22.97 -22.84
C LEU A 137 -5.65 22.64 -21.58
N LEU A 138 -6.26 21.98 -20.59
CA LEU A 138 -5.56 21.55 -19.38
C LEU A 138 -4.47 20.52 -19.67
N ALA A 139 -4.72 19.57 -20.59
CA ALA A 139 -3.71 18.61 -21.02
C ALA A 139 -2.55 19.30 -21.77
N ALA A 140 -2.85 20.29 -22.62
CA ALA A 140 -1.84 21.10 -23.28
C ALA A 140 -0.99 21.90 -22.28
N GLN A 141 -1.62 22.47 -21.24
CA GLN A 141 -0.94 23.19 -20.17
C GLN A 141 -0.02 22.25 -19.36
N ASP A 142 -0.48 21.05 -18.98
CA ASP A 142 0.36 20.08 -18.25
C ASP A 142 1.56 19.62 -19.09
N ILE A 143 1.40 19.47 -20.42
CA ILE A 143 2.52 19.18 -21.33
C ILE A 143 3.50 20.36 -21.40
N LEU A 144 3.00 21.60 -21.55
CA LEU A 144 3.85 22.80 -21.59
C LEU A 144 4.64 22.99 -20.29
N ASP A 145 3.97 22.83 -19.14
CA ASP A 145 4.57 22.91 -17.81
C ASP A 145 5.68 21.87 -17.64
N ARG A 146 5.45 20.63 -18.07
CA ARG A 146 6.45 19.55 -17.99
C ARG A 146 7.56 19.69 -19.03
N SER A 147 7.31 20.35 -20.15
CA SER A 147 8.33 20.63 -21.18
C SER A 147 9.30 21.75 -20.78
N GLY A 148 9.08 22.37 -19.60
CA GLY A 148 9.91 23.47 -19.10
C GLY A 148 9.64 24.80 -19.81
N GLN A 149 8.58 24.90 -20.60
CA GLN A 149 8.16 26.12 -21.30
C GLN A 149 7.27 27.00 -20.41
N ARG A 150 7.54 27.04 -19.09
CA ARG A 150 6.85 27.98 -18.22
C ARG A 150 7.34 29.38 -18.54
N PRO A 151 6.43 30.35 -18.76
CA PRO A 151 6.79 31.76 -18.67
C PRO A 151 7.52 31.94 -17.33
N VAL A 152 8.68 32.59 -17.35
CA VAL A 152 9.38 32.96 -16.12
C VAL A 152 8.35 33.67 -15.25
N ASP A 153 8.03 33.11 -14.09
CA ASP A 153 7.18 33.77 -13.11
C ASP A 153 7.85 35.11 -12.83
N VAL A 154 7.33 36.18 -13.42
CA VAL A 154 7.78 37.53 -13.15
C VAL A 154 7.35 37.77 -11.71
N VAL A 155 8.28 37.54 -10.79
CA VAL A 155 8.10 37.91 -9.39
C VAL A 155 8.08 39.43 -9.38
N GLU A 156 6.89 40.00 -9.59
CA GLU A 156 6.64 41.39 -9.25
C GLU A 156 6.87 41.51 -7.75
N HIS A 157 8.06 41.97 -7.38
CA HIS A 157 8.30 42.44 -6.03
C HIS A 157 7.40 43.65 -5.82
N LYS A 158 6.17 43.42 -5.33
CA LYS A 158 5.35 44.46 -4.71
C LYS A 158 6.03 44.87 -3.42
N MET A 159 7.06 45.71 -3.53
CA MET A 159 7.58 46.44 -2.40
C MET A 159 6.46 47.34 -1.91
N LYS A 160 5.89 47.01 -0.75
CA LYS A 160 5.00 47.89 -0.03
C LYS A 160 5.86 49.06 0.45
N VAL A 161 5.90 50.15 -0.32
CA VAL A 161 6.61 51.37 0.05
C VAL A 161 5.78 52.06 1.14
N ASP A 162 6.02 51.68 2.40
CA ASP A 162 5.40 52.27 3.59
C ASP A 162 5.90 53.71 3.90
N ASN A 163 6.58 54.37 2.96
CA ASN A 163 7.03 55.75 3.10
C ASN A 163 6.06 56.71 2.38
N GLU A 164 4.86 56.88 2.94
CA GLU A 164 4.05 58.06 2.66
C GLU A 164 4.78 59.31 3.18
N LEU A 165 5.07 60.25 2.30
CA LEU A 165 5.58 61.58 2.65
C LEU A 165 4.50 62.32 3.46
N ARG A 166 4.65 62.35 4.80
CA ARG A 166 3.80 63.17 5.68
C ARG A 166 4.31 64.61 5.71
N ILE A 167 3.57 65.52 5.07
CA ILE A 167 3.81 66.96 5.21
C ILE A 167 3.13 67.43 6.49
N LEU A 168 3.92 67.82 7.49
CA LEU A 168 3.44 68.40 8.75
C LEU A 168 3.43 69.93 8.65
N TYR A 169 2.26 70.54 8.73
CA TYR A 169 2.14 72.00 8.84
C TYR A 169 2.05 72.39 10.32
N ILE A 170 3.04 73.15 10.82
CA ILE A 170 3.06 73.65 12.21
C ILE A 170 2.76 75.14 12.19
N THR A 171 1.54 75.52 12.55
CA THR A 171 1.20 76.91 12.88
C THR A 171 1.55 77.19 14.34
N LYS A 172 2.47 78.11 14.58
CA LYS A 172 2.74 78.64 15.93
C LYS A 172 1.71 79.72 16.25
N ASN A 173 0.81 79.44 17.19
CA ASN A 173 0.11 80.48 17.95
C ASN A 173 0.50 80.32 19.42
N ASP A 174 0.80 81.44 20.06
CA ASP A 174 1.54 81.53 21.32
C ASP A 174 0.76 81.18 22.60
N ASN A 175 -0.38 80.49 22.54
CA ASN A 175 -1.02 79.98 23.76
C ASN A 175 -1.84 78.70 23.50
N GLU A 176 -1.59 77.71 24.36
CA GLU A 176 -2.36 76.48 24.61
C GLU A 176 -2.14 75.23 23.72
N LYS A 177 -2.31 74.08 24.39
CA LYS A 177 -1.80 72.73 24.09
C LYS A 177 -1.98 72.27 22.64
N LYS A 178 -0.89 71.74 22.06
CA LYS A 178 -0.86 71.05 20.76
C LYS A 178 -1.88 69.91 20.73
N GLN A 179 -2.94 70.06 19.93
CA GLN A 179 -3.79 68.93 19.52
C GLN A 179 -3.39 68.55 18.09
N LEU A 180 -3.20 67.24 17.87
CA LEU A 180 -2.88 66.65 16.58
C LEU A 180 -4.20 66.26 15.90
N GLU A 181 -4.59 66.97 14.85
CA GLU A 181 -5.68 66.53 13.98
C GLU A 181 -5.12 65.73 12.81
N ASN A 182 -5.58 64.48 12.68
CA ASN A 182 -5.33 63.67 11.50
C ASN A 182 -6.26 64.12 10.37
N ILE A 183 -5.70 64.71 9.32
CA ILE A 183 -6.44 65.01 8.09
C ILE A 183 -6.63 63.69 7.34
N LYS A 184 -7.89 63.37 6.98
CA LYS A 184 -8.19 62.19 6.16
C LYS A 184 -7.65 62.38 4.73
N PRO A 185 -7.12 61.32 4.08
CA PRO A 185 -6.69 61.41 2.69
C PRO A 185 -7.90 61.70 1.79
N VAL A 186 -7.69 62.55 0.79
CA VAL A 186 -8.65 62.83 -0.29
C VAL A 186 -8.61 61.65 -1.24
N ASP A 187 -9.70 60.92 -1.36
CA ASP A 187 -9.84 59.82 -2.33
C ASP A 187 -9.77 60.42 -3.74
N ALA A 188 -8.71 60.09 -4.48
CA ALA A 188 -8.57 60.45 -5.88
C ALA A 188 -9.37 59.45 -6.72
N GLU A 189 -10.62 59.80 -7.04
CA GLU A 189 -11.37 59.16 -8.12
C GLU A 189 -10.68 59.52 -9.45
N TYR A 190 -10.13 58.50 -10.13
CA TYR A 190 -9.70 58.64 -11.52
C TYR A 190 -10.86 58.18 -12.41
N GLU A 191 -11.43 59.11 -13.18
CA GLU A 191 -12.26 58.77 -14.34
C GLU A 191 -11.36 58.14 -15.43
N GLU A 192 -11.69 56.93 -15.86
CA GLU A 192 -11.09 56.31 -17.05
C GLU A 192 -11.61 57.03 -18.31
N VAL A 193 -10.69 57.49 -19.17
CA VAL A 193 -10.94 57.95 -20.54
C VAL A 193 -10.20 57.03 -21.50
#